data_AF-A0A6A7G6L6-F1
#
_entry.id   AF-A0A6A7G6L6-F1
#
_cell.length_a   1.000
_cell.length_b   1.000
_cell.length_c   1.000
_cell.angle_alpha   90.00
_cell.angle_beta   90.00
_cell.angle_gamma   90.00
#
_symmetry.space_group_name_H-M   'P 1'
#
loop_
_entity.id
_entity.type
_entity.pdbx_description
1 polymer ?
#
loop_
_entity_poly.entity_id
_entity_poly.type
_entity_poly.pdbx_seq_one_letter_code
_entity_poly.pdbx_strand_id
1 'polypeptide(L)'
;FVWQNRLFSKGAQRIIVTLLYAVYISWVSLVFLSRLYIQAHFIDQCVLGVLAGLLVGYVCWKWEALLHLGLIRSTLLASTLFATSGMVWVSMVQVGQDPMWSVAKALKHCYDPVHVKVDTQAYYIMARFTGSALGLGLGLSSELGLRALTAPGRMLRSVLACKAGVLLGRTATILLSGLPTHDVAQFVTLSLGVHAVLPYAVVTTVPILLTRLLPDVTPVVKQKTL
;
A
#
# COMPACT_ATOMS: atom_id res chain seq x y z
N PHE A 1 -1.70 7.82 -21.18
CA PHE A 1 -0.67 6.80 -21.47
C PHE A 1 -0.88 6.07 -22.80
N VAL A 2 -1.77 5.08 -22.95
CA VAL A 2 -1.93 4.31 -24.21
C VAL A 2 -2.37 5.18 -25.39
N TRP A 3 -3.36 6.05 -25.17
CA TRP A 3 -3.88 6.97 -26.19
C TRP A 3 -2.92 8.10 -26.60
N GLN A 4 -1.89 8.38 -25.81
CA GLN A 4 -0.87 9.39 -26.09
C GLN A 4 0.35 8.81 -26.81
N ASN A 5 0.41 7.49 -26.96
CA ASN A 5 1.59 6.79 -27.48
C ASN A 5 1.51 6.70 -29.00
N ARG A 6 2.30 7.52 -29.70
CA ARG A 6 2.32 7.62 -31.18
C ARG A 6 2.87 6.38 -31.90
N LEU A 7 3.44 5.44 -31.15
CA LEU A 7 4.03 4.20 -31.69
C LEU A 7 2.98 3.19 -32.19
N PHE A 8 1.73 3.29 -31.74
CA PHE A 8 0.68 2.33 -32.09
C PHE A 8 -0.35 2.93 -33.04
N SER A 9 -0.80 2.13 -34.02
CA SER A 9 -1.92 2.51 -34.89
C SER A 9 -3.21 2.65 -34.06
N LYS A 10 -4.17 3.47 -34.51
CA LYS A 10 -5.45 3.66 -33.81
C LYS A 10 -6.21 2.34 -33.57
N GLY A 11 -6.10 1.38 -34.49
CA GLY A 11 -6.66 0.03 -34.34
C GLY A 11 -5.96 -0.76 -33.24
N ALA A 12 -4.63 -0.79 -33.24
CA ALA A 12 -3.84 -1.46 -32.21
C ALA A 12 -4.07 -0.83 -30.81
N GLN A 13 -4.18 0.50 -30.71
CA GLN A 13 -4.49 1.19 -29.46
C GLN A 13 -5.83 0.72 -28.88
N ARG A 14 -6.88 0.61 -29.71
CA ARG A 14 -8.19 0.11 -29.27
C ARG A 14 -8.11 -1.32 -28.77
N ILE A 15 -7.44 -2.21 -29.51
CA ILE A 15 -7.26 -3.61 -29.11
C ILE A 15 -6.53 -3.70 -27.78
N ILE A 16 -5.42 -2.97 -27.61
CA ILE A 16 -4.65 -2.96 -26.36
C ILE A 16 -5.52 -2.49 -25.19
N VAL A 17 -6.29 -1.41 -25.36
CA VAL A 17 -7.18 -0.89 -24.31
C VAL A 17 -8.25 -1.92 -23.95
N THR A 18 -8.89 -2.53 -24.94
CA THR A 18 -9.90 -3.58 -24.71
C THR A 18 -9.31 -4.77 -23.97
N LEU A 19 -8.12 -5.23 -24.35
CA LEU A 19 -7.42 -6.33 -23.67
C LEU A 19 -7.09 -5.96 -22.22
N LEU A 20 -6.60 -4.75 -21.96
CA LEU A 20 -6.29 -4.30 -20.60
C LEU A 20 -7.55 -4.26 -19.72
N TYR A 21 -8.67 -3.74 -20.24
CA TYR A 21 -9.94 -3.76 -19.52
C TYR A 21 -10.47 -5.17 -19.30
N ALA A 22 -10.37 -6.05 -20.30
CA ALA A 22 -10.78 -7.44 -20.17
C ALA A 22 -9.98 -8.16 -19.07
N VAL A 23 -8.65 -8.03 -19.07
CA VAL A 23 -7.79 -8.59 -18.04
C VAL A 23 -8.14 -8.04 -16.66
N TYR A 24 -8.36 -6.73 -16.54
CA TYR A 24 -8.74 -6.11 -15.26
C TYR A 24 -10.09 -6.62 -14.73
N ILE A 25 -11.11 -6.67 -15.59
CA ILE A 25 -12.45 -7.16 -15.21
C ILE A 25 -12.36 -8.63 -14.82
N SER A 26 -11.70 -9.47 -15.62
CA SER A 26 -11.50 -10.88 -15.30
C SER A 26 -10.78 -11.06 -13.96
N TRP A 27 -9.73 -10.26 -13.69
CA TRP A 27 -9.02 -10.30 -12.41
C TRP A 27 -9.94 -9.96 -11.23
N VAL A 28 -10.69 -8.86 -11.32
CA VAL A 28 -11.63 -8.46 -10.26
C VAL A 28 -12.71 -9.52 -10.05
N SER A 29 -13.25 -10.11 -11.13
CA SER A 29 -14.21 -11.21 -11.05
C SER A 29 -13.62 -12.45 -10.39
N LEU A 30 -12.38 -12.82 -10.71
CA LEU A 30 -11.71 -13.96 -10.06
C LEU A 30 -11.49 -13.71 -8.57
N VAL A 31 -11.08 -12.50 -8.18
CA VAL A 31 -10.95 -12.12 -6.76
C VAL A 31 -12.30 -12.22 -6.07
N PHE A 32 -13.37 -11.68 -6.67
CA PHE A 32 -14.74 -11.76 -6.15
C PHE A 32 -15.17 -13.22 -5.95
N LEU A 33 -15.03 -14.06 -6.98
CA LEU A 33 -15.41 -15.46 -6.94
C LEU A 33 -14.59 -16.25 -5.92
N SER A 34 -13.29 -15.95 -5.78
CA SER A 34 -12.44 -16.62 -4.79
C SER A 34 -12.94 -16.42 -3.36
N ARG A 35 -13.45 -15.22 -3.03
CA ARG A 35 -13.98 -14.90 -1.69
C ARG A 35 -15.29 -15.59 -1.39
N LEU A 36 -16.14 -15.76 -2.40
CA LEU A 36 -17.38 -16.53 -2.29
C LEU A 36 -17.10 -18.04 -2.17
N TYR A 37 -16.13 -18.55 -2.94
CA TYR A 37 -15.77 -19.97 -2.93
C TYR A 37 -15.28 -20.43 -1.57
N ILE A 38 -14.41 -19.65 -0.93
CA ILE A 38 -13.92 -19.93 0.43
C ILE A 38 -14.92 -19.51 1.53
N GLN A 39 -16.11 -19.04 1.15
CA GLN A 39 -17.16 -18.54 2.06
C GLN A 39 -16.67 -17.48 3.06
N ALA A 40 -15.65 -16.70 2.69
CA ALA A 40 -15.10 -15.67 3.57
C ALA A 40 -15.99 -14.42 3.64
N HIS A 41 -16.81 -14.18 2.61
CA HIS A 41 -17.68 -13.03 2.51
C HIS A 41 -19.02 -13.39 1.89
N PHE A 42 -20.06 -12.67 2.32
CA PHE A 42 -21.37 -12.73 1.69
C PHE A 42 -21.39 -11.95 0.37
N ILE A 43 -22.35 -12.27 -0.50
CA ILE A 43 -22.46 -11.70 -1.84
C ILE A 43 -22.64 -10.17 -1.78
N ASP A 44 -23.48 -9.68 -0.89
CA ASP A 44 -23.72 -8.26 -0.64
C ASP A 44 -22.43 -7.54 -0.24
N GLN A 45 -21.63 -8.12 0.64
CA GLN A 45 -20.33 -7.55 1.06
C GLN A 45 -19.35 -7.46 -0.12
N CYS A 46 -19.29 -8.51 -0.95
CA CYS A 46 -18.42 -8.50 -2.11
C CYS A 46 -18.87 -7.47 -3.16
N VAL A 47 -20.17 -7.34 -3.40
CA VAL A 47 -20.73 -6.33 -4.33
C VAL A 47 -20.45 -4.91 -3.82
N LEU A 48 -20.72 -4.65 -2.55
CA LEU A 48 -20.42 -3.36 -1.92
C LEU A 48 -18.93 -3.04 -1.97
N GLY A 49 -18.06 -4.04 -1.77
CA GLY A 49 -16.62 -3.89 -1.90
C GLY A 49 -16.18 -3.46 -3.32
N VAL A 50 -16.77 -4.06 -4.36
CA VAL A 50 -16.50 -3.66 -5.75
C VAL A 50 -16.97 -2.23 -6.00
N LEU A 51 -18.18 -1.87 -5.57
CA LEU A 51 -18.73 -0.53 -5.73
C LEU A 51 -17.89 0.52 -4.98
N ALA A 52 -17.49 0.23 -3.74
CA ALA A 52 -16.62 1.10 -2.96
C ALA A 52 -15.25 1.27 -3.64
N GLY A 53 -14.66 0.20 -4.16
CA GLY A 53 -13.40 0.25 -4.91
C GLY A 53 -13.49 1.11 -6.17
N LEU A 54 -14.58 0.98 -6.94
CA LEU A 54 -14.84 1.82 -8.12
C LEU A 54 -15.00 3.29 -7.74
N LEU A 55 -15.73 3.58 -6.66
CA LEU A 55 -15.90 4.95 -6.15
C LEU A 55 -14.55 5.56 -5.73
N VAL A 56 -13.75 4.83 -4.95
CA VAL A 56 -12.41 5.28 -4.53
C VAL A 56 -11.53 5.53 -5.75
N GLY A 57 -11.51 4.62 -6.73
CA GLY A 57 -10.77 4.79 -7.97
C GLY A 57 -11.21 6.02 -8.76
N TYR A 58 -12.52 6.27 -8.86
CA TYR A 58 -13.07 7.46 -9.50
C TYR A 58 -12.68 8.76 -8.79
N VAL A 59 -12.76 8.78 -7.45
CA VAL A 59 -12.34 9.94 -6.65
C VAL A 59 -10.85 10.20 -6.83
N CYS A 60 -9.99 9.18 -6.72
CA CYS A 60 -8.56 9.32 -6.93
C CYS A 60 -8.21 9.79 -8.35
N TRP A 61 -8.95 9.34 -9.37
CA TRP A 61 -8.77 9.79 -10.74
C TRP A 61 -9.16 11.25 -10.95
N LYS A 62 -10.27 11.69 -10.35
CA LYS A 62 -10.77 13.07 -10.48
C LYS A 62 -9.97 14.07 -9.66
N TRP A 63 -9.48 13.66 -8.49
CA TRP A 63 -8.77 14.51 -7.55
C TRP A 63 -7.27 14.29 -7.69
N GLU A 64 -6.68 14.82 -8.77
CA GLU A 64 -5.23 14.74 -9.02
C GLU A 64 -4.40 15.35 -7.87
N ALA A 65 -4.98 16.29 -7.13
CA ALA A 65 -4.43 16.82 -5.89
C ALA A 65 -4.15 15.74 -4.84
N LEU A 66 -4.89 14.60 -4.85
CA LEU A 66 -4.62 13.45 -3.98
C LEU A 66 -3.30 12.73 -4.30
N LEU A 67 -2.86 12.78 -5.56
CA LEU A 67 -1.62 12.15 -6.01
C LEU A 67 -0.39 13.02 -5.73
N HIS A 68 -0.59 14.33 -5.52
CA HIS A 68 0.45 15.30 -5.23
C HIS A 68 0.27 15.92 -3.83
N LEU A 69 -0.08 15.11 -2.82
CA LEU A 69 -0.08 15.58 -1.43
C LEU A 69 1.35 15.87 -0.99
N GLY A 70 1.63 17.14 -0.71
CA GLY A 70 2.85 17.52 0.03
C GLY A 70 2.86 16.92 1.44
N LEU A 71 4.04 16.92 2.06
CA LEU A 71 4.33 16.25 3.32
C LEU A 71 3.31 16.50 4.42
N ILE A 72 2.98 17.77 4.62
CA ILE A 72 2.07 18.22 5.66
C ILE A 72 0.68 17.65 5.42
N ARG A 73 0.16 17.73 4.19
CA ARG A 73 -1.17 17.22 3.84
C ARG A 73 -1.24 15.71 3.99
N SER A 74 -0.20 14.99 3.55
CA SER A 74 -0.20 13.53 3.65
C SER A 74 -0.12 13.06 5.10
N THR A 75 0.70 13.72 5.92
CA THR A 75 0.80 13.46 7.36
C THR A 75 -0.52 13.77 8.07
N LEU A 76 -1.18 14.89 7.73
CA LEU A 76 -2.49 15.25 8.26
C LEU A 76 -3.57 14.25 7.86
N LEU A 77 -3.57 13.77 6.61
CA LEU A 77 -4.51 12.75 6.15
C LEU A 77 -4.32 11.43 6.91
N ALA A 78 -3.08 10.95 7.02
CA ALA A 78 -2.77 9.73 7.76
C ALA A 78 -3.12 9.85 9.25
N SER A 79 -2.81 10.99 9.86
CA SER A 79 -3.14 11.28 11.26
C SER A 79 -4.65 11.35 11.48
N THR A 80 -5.38 11.99 10.56
CA THR A 80 -6.85 12.04 10.61
C THR A 80 -7.46 10.64 10.52
N LEU A 81 -7.00 9.80 9.59
CA LEU A 81 -7.47 8.43 9.44
C LEU A 81 -7.14 7.56 10.66
N PHE A 82 -5.97 7.74 11.27
CA PHE A 82 -5.60 7.03 12.49
C PHE A 82 -6.45 7.50 13.68
N ALA A 83 -6.62 8.81 13.83
CA ALA A 83 -7.43 9.41 14.89
C ALA A 83 -8.90 8.99 14.80
N THR A 84 -9.50 8.96 13.60
CA THR A 84 -10.88 8.49 13.41
C THR A 84 -11.01 7.01 13.77
N SER A 85 -10.05 6.17 13.40
CA SER A 85 -10.03 4.77 13.84
C SER A 85 -9.93 4.64 15.36
N GLY A 86 -9.08 5.44 16.01
CA GLY A 86 -8.97 5.46 17.47
C GLY A 86 -10.24 5.96 18.16
N MET A 87 -10.91 6.97 17.59
CA MET A 87 -12.21 7.43 18.08
C MET A 87 -13.26 6.33 18.01
N VAL A 88 -13.33 5.57 16.90
CA VAL A 88 -14.26 4.43 16.79
C VAL A 88 -13.97 3.37 17.85
N TRP A 89 -12.69 3.08 18.13
CA TRP A 89 -12.30 2.17 19.21
C TRP A 89 -12.83 2.65 20.57
N VAL A 90 -12.54 3.91 20.93
CA VAL A 90 -12.99 4.48 22.21
C VAL A 90 -14.51 4.49 22.30
N SER A 91 -15.22 4.85 21.22
CA SER A 91 -16.68 4.82 21.17
C SER A 91 -17.25 3.41 21.39
N MET A 92 -16.64 2.37 20.80
CA MET A 92 -17.07 0.99 21.06
C MET A 92 -16.91 0.62 22.54
N VAL A 93 -15.76 0.95 23.14
CA VAL A 93 -15.50 0.71 24.56
C VAL A 93 -16.52 1.45 25.44
N GLN A 94 -16.86 2.70 25.11
CA GLN A 94 -17.85 3.49 25.85
C GLN A 94 -19.26 2.90 25.77
N VAL A 95 -19.63 2.27 24.65
CA VAL A 95 -20.90 1.55 24.48
C VAL A 95 -20.86 0.17 25.16
N GLY A 96 -19.74 -0.23 25.77
CA GLY A 96 -19.56 -1.53 26.42
C GLY A 96 -19.36 -2.68 25.43
N GLN A 97 -19.06 -2.37 24.17
CA GLN A 97 -18.73 -3.36 23.14
C GLN A 97 -17.23 -3.59 23.12
N ASP A 98 -16.81 -4.85 23.24
CA ASP A 98 -15.41 -5.23 23.09
C ASP A 98 -14.94 -4.94 21.64
N PRO A 99 -13.93 -4.08 21.41
CA PRO A 99 -13.40 -3.83 20.07
C PRO A 99 -12.81 -5.09 19.39
N MET A 100 -12.45 -6.11 20.19
CA MET A 100 -11.95 -7.42 19.75
C MET A 100 -13.07 -8.46 19.59
N TRP A 101 -14.35 -8.08 19.68
CA TRP A 101 -15.48 -9.02 19.69
C TRP A 101 -15.49 -9.99 18.49
N SER A 102 -15.01 -9.53 17.33
CA SER A 102 -14.94 -10.35 16.11
C SER A 102 -13.92 -11.48 16.23
N VAL A 103 -12.77 -11.23 16.88
CA VAL A 103 -11.74 -12.24 17.15
C VAL A 103 -12.24 -13.25 18.17
N ALA A 104 -12.87 -12.78 19.26
CA ALA A 104 -13.47 -13.67 20.25
C ALA A 104 -14.56 -14.58 19.63
N LYS A 105 -15.40 -14.04 18.74
CA LYS A 105 -16.42 -14.82 18.02
C LYS A 105 -15.80 -15.81 17.04
N ALA A 106 -14.73 -15.43 16.34
CA ALA A 106 -13.98 -16.31 15.45
C ALA A 106 -13.35 -17.49 16.21
N LEU A 107 -12.65 -17.22 17.31
CA LEU A 107 -12.07 -18.26 18.17
C LEU A 107 -13.11 -19.23 18.73
N LYS A 108 -14.32 -18.74 19.01
CA LYS A 108 -15.43 -19.57 19.52
C LYS A 108 -16.02 -20.53 18.48
N HIS A 109 -16.09 -20.13 17.21
CA HIS A 109 -16.80 -20.89 16.17
C HIS A 109 -15.86 -21.55 15.15
N CYS A 110 -14.57 -21.20 15.15
CA CYS A 110 -13.61 -21.82 14.25
C CYS A 110 -13.23 -23.21 14.75
N TYR A 111 -13.18 -24.18 13.84
CA TYR A 111 -12.79 -25.56 14.14
C TYR A 111 -11.33 -25.67 14.60
N ASP A 112 -10.44 -24.86 14.02
CA ASP A 112 -9.02 -24.81 14.37
C ASP A 112 -8.57 -23.35 14.60
N PRO A 113 -8.24 -22.97 15.85
CA PRO A 113 -7.88 -21.60 16.19
C PRO A 113 -6.58 -21.12 15.55
N VAL A 114 -5.73 -22.02 15.02
CA VAL A 114 -4.51 -21.64 14.29
C VAL A 114 -4.84 -20.85 13.01
N HIS A 115 -6.03 -21.03 12.46
CA HIS A 115 -6.50 -20.27 11.30
C HIS A 115 -7.00 -18.86 11.66
N VAL A 116 -7.25 -18.57 12.94
CA VAL A 116 -7.71 -17.25 13.39
C VAL A 116 -6.50 -16.35 13.58
N LYS A 117 -6.30 -15.45 12.63
CA LYS A 117 -5.19 -14.50 12.68
C LYS A 117 -5.64 -13.14 13.20
N VAL A 118 -5.06 -12.71 14.31
CA VAL A 118 -5.36 -11.41 14.95
C VAL A 118 -4.95 -10.22 14.06
N ASP A 119 -3.98 -10.41 13.19
CA ASP A 119 -3.54 -9.42 12.18
C ASP A 119 -4.59 -9.13 11.09
N THR A 120 -5.70 -9.88 11.03
CA THR A 120 -6.81 -9.61 10.12
C THR A 120 -7.92 -8.78 10.76
N GLN A 121 -7.77 -8.39 12.02
CA GLN A 121 -8.73 -7.54 12.69
C GLN A 121 -8.77 -6.12 12.09
N ALA A 122 -9.97 -5.54 12.02
CA ALA A 122 -10.22 -4.23 11.42
C ALA A 122 -9.27 -3.13 11.90
N TYR A 123 -9.04 -2.99 13.22
CA TYR A 123 -8.17 -1.95 13.78
C TYR A 123 -6.70 -2.12 13.40
N TYR A 124 -6.23 -3.37 13.34
CA TYR A 124 -4.88 -3.66 12.85
C TYR A 124 -4.73 -3.32 11.37
N ILE A 125 -5.73 -3.67 10.56
CA ILE A 125 -5.78 -3.30 9.14
C ILE A 125 -5.75 -1.78 8.97
N MET A 126 -6.46 -1.03 9.81
CA MET A 126 -6.41 0.44 9.79
C MET A 126 -5.02 0.97 10.16
N ALA A 127 -4.39 0.45 11.22
CA ALA A 127 -3.02 0.83 11.60
C ALA A 127 -2.02 0.56 10.47
N ARG A 128 -2.16 -0.57 9.78
CA ARG A 128 -1.36 -0.92 8.61
C ARG A 128 -1.55 0.05 7.45
N PHE A 129 -2.79 0.36 7.08
CA PHE A 129 -3.06 1.26 5.95
C PHE A 129 -2.68 2.71 6.24
N THR A 130 -2.96 3.19 7.44
CA THR A 130 -2.60 4.56 7.88
C THR A 130 -1.09 4.72 8.00
N GLY A 131 -0.40 3.75 8.61
CA GLY A 131 1.07 3.70 8.62
C GLY A 131 1.63 3.69 7.20
N SER A 132 1.08 2.85 6.30
CA SER A 132 1.55 2.78 4.92
C SER A 132 1.35 4.10 4.16
N ALA A 133 0.20 4.75 4.36
CA ALA A 133 -0.10 6.05 3.77
C ALA A 133 0.85 7.14 4.29
N LEU A 134 1.14 7.16 5.60
CA LEU A 134 2.09 8.08 6.21
C LEU A 134 3.50 7.88 5.63
N GLY A 135 3.99 6.64 5.59
CA GLY A 135 5.31 6.32 5.07
C GLY A 135 5.47 6.65 3.59
N LEU A 136 4.45 6.37 2.79
CA LEU A 136 4.42 6.74 1.37
C LEU A 136 4.41 8.27 1.20
N GLY A 137 3.61 8.99 2.00
CA GLY A 137 3.56 10.44 2.04
C GLY A 137 4.90 11.10 2.36
N LEU A 138 5.55 10.61 3.41
CA LEU A 138 6.89 11.02 3.82
C LEU A 138 7.91 10.77 2.71
N GLY A 139 7.81 9.62 2.04
CA GLY A 139 8.75 9.23 1.01
C GLY A 139 8.61 10.04 -0.28
N LEU A 140 7.38 10.23 -0.76
CA LEU A 140 7.10 11.00 -1.97
C LEU A 140 7.37 12.51 -1.80
N SER A 141 7.32 13.01 -0.57
CA SER A 141 7.66 14.40 -0.26
C SER A 141 9.17 14.64 -0.11
N SER A 142 9.98 13.58 -0.07
CA SER A 142 11.43 13.71 0.02
C SER A 142 12.02 14.11 -1.33
N GLU A 143 12.56 15.33 -1.43
CA GLU A 143 13.28 15.76 -2.64
C GLU A 143 14.43 14.82 -3.01
N LEU A 144 15.11 14.28 -2.00
CA LEU A 144 16.24 13.37 -2.20
C LEU A 144 15.79 12.02 -2.78
N GLY A 145 14.66 11.50 -2.30
CA GLY A 145 14.04 10.29 -2.86
C GLY A 145 13.60 10.50 -4.31
N LEU A 146 12.98 11.64 -4.60
CA LEU A 146 12.52 11.96 -5.95
C LEU A 146 13.68 12.12 -6.95
N ARG A 147 14.79 12.74 -6.53
CA ARG A 147 16.02 12.81 -7.33
C ARG A 147 16.62 11.42 -7.58
N ALA A 148 16.60 10.55 -6.58
CA ALA A 148 17.10 9.18 -6.73
C ALA A 148 16.24 8.34 -7.70
N LEU A 149 14.93 8.55 -7.72
CA LEU A 149 14.00 7.87 -8.64
C LEU A 149 14.14 8.34 -10.11
N THR A 150 14.56 9.58 -10.32
CA THR A 150 14.71 10.17 -11.66
C THR A 150 16.09 9.98 -12.28
N ALA A 151 17.05 9.43 -11.51
CA ALA A 151 18.43 9.26 -11.94
C ALA A 151 18.59 8.32 -13.17
N PRO A 152 19.69 8.46 -13.96
CA PRO A 152 20.01 7.58 -15.10
C PRO A 152 20.19 6.10 -14.69
N GLY A 153 20.30 5.16 -15.65
CA GLY A 153 20.48 3.74 -15.31
C GLY A 153 19.24 3.04 -14.70
N ARG A 154 18.04 3.55 -15.02
CA ARG A 154 16.75 3.18 -14.41
C ARG A 154 16.46 1.68 -14.35
N MET A 155 16.79 0.89 -15.38
CA MET A 155 16.39 -0.53 -15.42
C MET A 155 17.06 -1.38 -14.33
N LEU A 156 18.40 -1.33 -14.21
CA LEU A 156 19.13 -2.10 -13.20
C LEU A 156 18.74 -1.67 -11.78
N ARG A 157 18.71 -0.35 -11.55
CA ARG A 157 18.31 0.23 -10.25
C ARG A 157 16.87 -0.14 -9.90
N SER A 158 15.93 -0.15 -10.85
CA SER A 158 14.54 -0.59 -10.62
C SER A 158 14.43 -2.08 -10.27
N VAL A 159 15.18 -2.96 -10.95
CA VAL A 159 15.18 -4.39 -10.64
C VAL A 159 15.74 -4.64 -9.24
N LEU A 160 16.84 -3.98 -8.89
CA LEU A 160 17.44 -4.06 -7.54
C LEU A 160 16.49 -3.47 -6.48
N ALA A 161 15.84 -2.35 -6.76
CA ALA A 161 14.86 -1.75 -5.85
C ALA A 161 13.66 -2.68 -5.62
N CYS A 162 13.14 -3.33 -6.66
CA CYS A 162 12.09 -4.34 -6.52
C CYS A 162 12.53 -5.51 -5.65
N LYS A 163 13.73 -6.08 -5.89
CA LYS A 163 14.26 -7.18 -5.07
C LYS A 163 14.46 -6.76 -3.61
N ALA A 164 15.04 -5.59 -3.38
CA ALA A 164 15.23 -5.02 -2.05
C ALA A 164 13.88 -4.78 -1.36
N GLY A 165 12.87 -4.27 -2.07
CA GLY A 165 11.52 -4.08 -1.55
C GLY A 165 10.86 -5.39 -1.13
N VAL A 166 11.00 -6.45 -1.93
CA VAL A 166 10.50 -7.80 -1.57
C VAL A 166 11.21 -8.32 -0.32
N LEU A 167 12.53 -8.15 -0.23
CA LEU A 167 13.31 -8.56 0.94
C LEU A 167 12.88 -7.78 2.20
N LEU A 168 12.75 -6.46 2.10
CA LEU A 168 12.28 -5.61 3.20
C LEU A 168 10.86 -5.98 3.65
N GLY A 169 9.98 -6.34 2.71
CA GLY A 169 8.64 -6.83 3.03
C GLY A 169 8.67 -8.16 3.79
N ARG A 170 9.56 -9.08 3.40
CA ARG A 170 9.77 -10.34 4.13
C ARG A 170 10.33 -10.10 5.53
N THR A 171 11.34 -9.25 5.69
CA THR A 171 11.90 -8.93 7.00
C THR A 171 10.88 -8.22 7.90
N ALA A 172 10.07 -7.32 7.35
CA ALA A 172 9.00 -6.67 8.10
C ALA A 172 7.94 -7.68 8.59
N THR A 173 7.63 -8.70 7.80
CA THR A 173 6.70 -9.78 8.20
C THR A 173 7.26 -10.58 9.38
N ILE A 174 8.55 -10.89 9.36
CA ILE A 174 9.23 -11.58 10.46
C ILE A 174 9.25 -10.70 11.71
N LEU A 175 9.58 -9.41 11.56
CA LEU A 175 9.59 -8.45 12.66
C LEU A 175 8.21 -8.33 13.31
N LEU A 176 7.15 -8.24 12.51
CA LEU A 176 5.76 -8.22 12.98
C LEU A 176 5.39 -9.46 13.78
N SER A 177 5.86 -10.65 13.37
CA SER A 177 5.58 -11.90 14.06
C SER A 177 6.21 -11.99 15.45
N GLY A 178 7.25 -11.19 15.73
CA GLY A 178 7.90 -11.10 17.03
C GLY A 178 7.39 -9.97 17.93
N LEU A 179 6.38 -9.20 17.51
CA LEU A 179 5.87 -8.09 18.32
C LEU A 179 5.11 -8.60 19.55
N PRO A 180 5.23 -7.92 20.71
CA PRO A 180 4.48 -8.28 21.91
C PRO A 180 2.98 -8.10 21.67
N THR A 181 2.20 -9.15 21.92
CA THR A 181 0.74 -9.18 21.70
C THR A 181 -0.09 -9.00 22.97
N HIS A 182 0.56 -8.86 24.13
CA HIS A 182 -0.11 -8.78 25.43
C HIS A 182 -0.91 -7.48 25.63
N ASP A 183 -0.46 -6.37 25.04
CA ASP A 183 -1.16 -5.09 25.07
C ASP A 183 -1.49 -4.66 23.64
N VAL A 184 -2.79 -4.53 23.35
CA VAL A 184 -3.30 -4.17 22.03
C VAL A 184 -2.82 -2.78 21.61
N ALA A 185 -2.73 -1.82 22.54
CA ALA A 185 -2.28 -0.46 22.22
C ALA A 185 -0.81 -0.44 21.79
N GLN A 186 0.04 -1.20 22.50
CA GLN A 186 1.45 -1.36 22.15
C GLN A 186 1.61 -2.06 20.80
N PHE A 187 0.89 -3.16 20.59
CA PHE A 187 0.93 -3.92 19.34
C PHE A 187 0.51 -3.07 18.14
N VAL A 188 -0.58 -2.31 18.26
CA VAL A 188 -1.08 -1.40 17.21
C VAL A 188 -0.10 -0.28 16.91
N THR A 189 0.51 0.32 17.93
CA THR A 189 1.48 1.41 17.77
C THR A 189 2.76 0.92 17.08
N LEU A 190 3.29 -0.22 17.50
CA LEU A 190 4.47 -0.84 16.90
C LEU A 190 4.18 -1.28 15.45
N SER A 191 3.01 -1.87 15.21
CA SER A 191 2.55 -2.24 13.86
C SER A 191 2.47 -1.04 12.93
N LEU A 192 1.88 0.06 13.39
CA LEU A 192 1.84 1.32 12.64
C LEU A 192 3.25 1.81 12.30
N GLY A 193 4.17 1.78 13.26
CA GLY A 193 5.57 2.16 13.06
C GLY A 193 6.25 1.35 11.96
N VAL A 194 6.15 0.02 12.02
CA VAL A 194 6.74 -0.85 10.99
C VAL A 194 6.11 -0.60 9.62
N HIS A 195 4.79 -0.43 9.56
CA HIS A 195 4.07 -0.15 8.33
C HIS A 195 4.28 1.27 7.78
N ALA A 196 4.75 2.23 8.59
CA ALA A 196 5.21 3.53 8.13
C ALA A 196 6.66 3.49 7.61
N VAL A 197 7.55 2.79 8.32
CA VAL A 197 8.96 2.69 7.94
C VAL A 197 9.13 1.93 6.62
N LEU A 198 8.37 0.85 6.42
CA LEU A 198 8.52 -0.01 5.22
C LEU A 198 8.33 0.75 3.89
N PRO A 199 7.20 1.40 3.60
CA PRO A 199 7.02 2.13 2.34
C PRO A 199 7.96 3.33 2.24
N TYR A 200 8.27 4.00 3.34
CA TYR A 200 9.28 5.08 3.34
C TYR A 200 10.65 4.55 2.89
N ALA A 201 11.10 3.42 3.44
CA ALA A 201 12.37 2.79 3.10
C ALA A 201 12.41 2.34 1.63
N VAL A 202 11.32 1.75 1.13
CA VAL A 202 11.23 1.29 -0.26
C VAL A 202 11.25 2.45 -1.26
N VAL A 203 10.55 3.54 -0.97
CA VAL A 203 10.39 4.67 -1.91
C VAL A 203 11.56 5.66 -1.84
N THR A 204 12.23 5.77 -0.68
CA THR A 204 13.25 6.80 -0.44
C THR A 204 14.62 6.20 -0.19
N THR A 205 14.75 5.40 0.88
CA THR A 205 16.04 4.90 1.34
C THR A 205 16.69 3.98 0.32
N VAL A 206 15.94 3.03 -0.25
CA VAL A 206 16.46 2.07 -1.24
C VAL A 206 16.96 2.78 -2.51
N PRO A 207 16.18 3.67 -3.16
CA PRO A 207 16.69 4.44 -4.29
C PRO A 207 17.93 5.28 -3.96
N ILE A 208 17.97 5.93 -2.79
CA ILE A 208 19.13 6.73 -2.37
C ILE A 208 20.37 5.85 -2.18
N LEU A 209 20.23 4.70 -1.53
CA LEU A 209 21.34 3.75 -1.36
C LEU A 209 21.83 3.22 -2.71
N LEU A 210 20.92 2.83 -3.61
CA LEU A 210 21.28 2.31 -4.93
C LEU A 210 21.98 3.35 -5.81
N THR A 211 21.55 4.62 -5.75
CA THR A 211 22.21 5.71 -6.47
C THR A 211 23.59 6.06 -5.90
N ARG A 212 23.80 5.88 -4.58
CA ARG A 212 25.12 6.03 -3.95
C ARG A 212 26.07 4.86 -4.22
N LEU A 213 25.56 3.63 -4.22
CA LEU A 213 26.36 2.40 -4.40
C LEU A 213 26.69 2.11 -5.87
N LEU A 214 25.79 2.49 -6.78
CA LEU A 214 25.97 2.36 -8.22
C LEU A 214 25.98 3.75 -8.84
N PRO A 215 27.00 4.61 -8.59
CA PRO A 215 27.11 5.89 -9.25
C PRO A 215 27.18 5.68 -10.77
N ASP A 216 26.56 6.59 -11.53
CA ASP A 216 26.49 6.46 -12.99
C ASP A 216 27.91 6.42 -13.59
N VAL A 217 28.23 5.31 -14.27
CA VAL A 217 29.37 5.26 -15.18
C VAL A 217 28.90 5.83 -16.52
N THR A 218 28.84 7.15 -16.61
CA THR A 218 28.87 7.83 -17.92
C THR A 218 30.08 8.74 -17.98
N PRO A 219 30.84 8.72 -19.08
CA PRO A 219 32.09 9.45 -19.20
C PRO A 219 31.78 10.95 -19.12
N VAL A 220 32.59 11.67 -18.35
CA VAL A 220 32.65 13.13 -18.41
C VAL A 220 33.01 13.50 -19.84
N VAL A 221 32.01 13.80 -20.68
CA VAL A 221 32.25 14.52 -21.93
C VAL A 221 32.71 15.91 -21.49
N LYS A 222 34.04 16.10 -21.46
CA LYS A 222 34.65 17.42 -21.31
C LYS A 222 33.99 18.33 -22.34
N GLN A 223 33.20 19.28 -21.85
CA GLN A 223 32.69 20.38 -22.63
C GLN A 223 33.92 21.13 -23.18
N LYS A 224 34.22 20.96 -24.48
CA LYS A 224 35.20 21.81 -25.16
C LYS A 224 34.63 23.21 -25.15
N THR A 225 35.24 24.08 -24.35
CA THR A 225 35.16 25.52 -24.52
C THR A 225 35.64 25.87 -25.93
N LEU A 226 34.76 26.52 -26.68
CA LEU A 226 35.06 27.33 -27.86
C LEU A 226 34.60 28.74 -27.54
#